data_AF-B7R189-F1
#
_entry.id   AF-B7R189-F1
#
_cell.length_a   1.000
_cell.length_b   1.000
_cell.length_c   1.000
_cell.angle_alpha   90.00
_cell.angle_beta   90.00
_cell.angle_gamma   90.00
#
_symmetry.space_group_name_H-M   'P 1'
#
loop_
_entity.id
_entity.type
_entity.pdbx_description
1 polymer ?
#
loop_
_entity_poly.entity_id
_entity_poly.type
_entity_poly.pdbx_seq_one_letter_code
_entity_poly.pdbx_strand_id
1 'polypeptide(L)'
;MKTTNVVIAMGYGIILFLSIPYFILAGSAIVDYLGIDKHLPFSLTPIVVAFVSSVLYTALSSMPLMFTKRRDIRKAVFTLFLASFILYLIIVLFFLGFK
;
A
#
# COMPACT_ATOMS: atom_id res chain seq x y z
N MET A 1 16.23 -2.03 21.48
CA MET A 1 15.21 -2.95 20.92
C MET A 1 15.77 -4.36 20.93
N LYS A 2 15.00 -5.40 21.29
CA LYS A 2 15.47 -6.79 21.13
C LYS A 2 15.67 -7.08 19.65
N THR A 3 16.75 -7.76 19.29
CA THR A 3 17.11 -8.17 17.91
C THR A 3 15.93 -8.81 17.16
N THR A 4 15.13 -9.62 17.86
CA THR A 4 13.91 -10.24 17.33
C THR A 4 12.91 -9.23 16.75
N ASN A 5 12.74 -8.06 17.38
CA ASN A 5 11.80 -7.04 16.90
C ASN A 5 12.29 -6.34 15.63
N VAL A 6 13.61 -6.23 15.47
CA VAL A 6 14.23 -5.65 14.27
C VAL A 6 14.03 -6.59 13.09
N VAL A 7 14.26 -7.90 13.30
CA VAL A 7 14.04 -8.92 12.27
C VAL A 7 12.59 -8.96 11.80
N ILE A 8 11.63 -8.89 12.74
CA ILE A 8 10.19 -8.86 12.39
C ILE A 8 9.85 -7.59 11.60
N ALA A 9 10.37 -6.42 12.00
CA ALA A 9 10.13 -5.17 11.29
C ALA A 9 10.72 -5.17 9.88
N MET A 10 11.93 -5.72 9.70
CA MET A 10 12.57 -5.85 8.39
C MET A 10 11.83 -6.83 7.49
N GLY A 11 11.45 -8.01 8.01
CA GLY A 11 10.67 -9.00 7.27
C GLY A 11 9.33 -8.44 6.81
N TYR A 12 8.65 -7.67 7.67
CA TYR A 12 7.42 -6.99 7.32
C TYR A 12 7.62 -5.92 6.23
N GLY A 13 8.70 -5.13 6.32
CA GLY A 13 9.06 -4.16 5.28
C GLY A 13 9.29 -4.80 3.91
N ILE A 14 9.95 -5.97 3.86
CA ILE A 14 10.18 -6.72 2.62
C ILE A 14 8.85 -7.19 2.02
N ILE A 15 7.94 -7.74 2.84
CA ILE A 15 6.61 -8.16 2.39
C ILE A 15 5.81 -6.97 1.84
N LEU A 16 5.89 -5.82 2.51
CA LEU A 16 5.24 -4.59 2.05
C LEU A 16 5.81 -4.08 0.72
N PHE A 17 7.10 -4.26 0.48
CA PHE A 17 7.73 -3.87 -0.77
C PHE A 17 7.34 -4.80 -1.93
N LEU A 18 7.34 -6.11 -1.69
CA LEU A 18 6.96 -7.10 -2.71
C LEU A 18 5.47 -7.07 -3.04
N SER A 19 4.62 -6.59 -2.13
CA SER A 19 3.17 -6.50 -2.36
C SER A 19 2.74 -5.29 -3.19
N ILE A 20 3.62 -4.31 -3.43
CA ILE A 20 3.33 -3.12 -4.23
C ILE A 20 2.73 -3.45 -5.62
N PRO A 21 3.40 -4.24 -6.49
CA PRO A 21 2.84 -4.57 -7.81
C PRO A 21 1.55 -5.37 -7.71
N TYR A 22 1.43 -6.25 -6.72
CA TYR A 22 0.21 -7.02 -6.48
C TYR A 22 -0.99 -6.11 -6.19
N PHE A 23 -0.82 -5.09 -5.35
CA PHE A 23 -1.92 -4.18 -4.99
C PHE A 23 -2.35 -3.28 -6.14
N ILE A 24 -1.43 -2.88 -7.02
CA ILE A 24 -1.76 -2.14 -8.25
C ILE A 24 -2.65 -2.99 -9.17
N LEU A 25 -2.26 -4.25 -9.39
CA LEU A 25 -3.05 -5.18 -10.19
C LEU A 25 -4.40 -5.51 -9.53
N ALA A 26 -4.41 -5.72 -8.22
CA ALA A 26 -5.63 -5.99 -7.47
C ALA A 26 -6.61 -4.83 -7.51
N GLY A 27 -6.14 -3.58 -7.37
CA GLY A 27 -7.02 -2.42 -7.49
C GLY A 27 -7.55 -2.22 -8.91
N SER A 28 -6.75 -2.50 -9.94
CA SER A 28 -7.23 -2.54 -11.33
C SER A 28 -8.33 -3.59 -11.52
N ALA A 29 -8.12 -4.80 -11.00
CA ALA A 29 -9.08 -5.89 -11.11
C ALA A 29 -10.39 -5.59 -10.37
N ILE A 30 -10.33 -4.93 -9.21
CA ILE A 30 -11.53 -4.51 -8.46
C ILE A 30 -12.31 -3.44 -9.23
N VAL A 31 -11.62 -2.46 -9.81
CA VAL A 31 -12.28 -1.39 -10.59
C VAL A 31 -13.00 -1.96 -11.80
N ASP A 32 -12.39 -2.91 -12.50
CA ASP A 32 -12.98 -3.62 -13.64
C ASP A 32 -14.14 -4.55 -13.21
N TYR A 33 -13.94 -5.33 -12.12
CA TYR A 33 -14.97 -6.22 -11.59
C TYR A 33 -16.24 -5.47 -11.14
N LEU A 34 -16.08 -4.30 -10.52
CA LEU A 34 -17.20 -3.45 -10.10
C LEU A 34 -17.78 -2.63 -11.26
N GLY A 35 -17.20 -2.71 -12.47
CA GLY A 35 -17.62 -1.94 -13.64
C GLY A 35 -17.50 -0.43 -13.47
N ILE A 36 -16.64 0.03 -12.56
CA ILE A 36 -16.49 1.45 -12.24
C ILE A 36 -15.89 2.21 -13.44
N ASP A 37 -15.02 1.53 -14.19
CA ASP A 37 -14.44 2.00 -15.45
C ASP A 37 -15.48 2.26 -16.55
N LYS A 38 -16.61 1.55 -16.55
CA LYS A 38 -17.71 1.71 -17.53
C LYS A 38 -18.59 2.93 -17.25
N HIS A 39 -18.54 3.45 -16.03
CA HIS A 39 -19.34 4.60 -15.59
C HIS A 39 -18.53 5.88 -15.44
N LEU A 40 -17.21 5.82 -15.65
CA LEU A 40 -16.31 6.96 -15.53
C LEU A 40 -15.65 7.30 -16.87
N PRO A 41 -15.29 8.58 -17.07
CA PRO A 41 -14.40 8.99 -18.16
C PRO A 41 -13.08 8.21 -18.07
N PHE A 42 -12.54 7.82 -19.22
CA PHE A 42 -11.29 7.06 -19.31
C PHE A 42 -10.10 7.75 -18.61
N SER A 43 -10.13 9.08 -18.48
CA SER A 43 -9.14 9.87 -17.76
C SER A 43 -9.20 9.75 -16.23
N LEU A 44 -10.35 9.36 -15.67
CA LEU A 44 -10.55 9.19 -14.22
C LEU A 44 -10.29 7.76 -13.76
N THR A 45 -10.37 6.76 -14.65
CA THR A 45 -10.10 5.36 -14.33
C THR A 45 -8.73 5.15 -13.65
N PRO A 46 -7.61 5.74 -14.11
CA PRO A 46 -6.32 5.64 -13.44
C PRO A 46 -6.35 6.20 -12.01
N ILE A 47 -7.05 7.31 -11.78
CA ILE A 47 -7.17 7.94 -10.45
C ILE A 47 -7.92 7.02 -9.50
N VAL A 48 -9.00 6.39 -9.97
CA VAL A 48 -9.77 5.46 -9.15
C VAL A 48 -8.97 4.19 -8.87
N VAL A 49 -8.23 3.66 -9.86
CA VAL A 49 -7.31 2.54 -9.65
C VAL A 49 -6.25 2.92 -8.61
N ALA A 50 -5.64 4.10 -8.70
CA ALA A 50 -4.68 4.59 -7.71
C ALA A 50 -5.29 4.63 -6.31
N PHE A 51 -6.51 5.16 -6.20
CA PHE A 51 -7.22 5.29 -4.93
C PHE A 51 -7.53 3.93 -4.30
N VAL A 52 -8.17 3.02 -5.04
CA VAL A 52 -8.54 1.68 -4.57
C VAL A 52 -7.29 0.91 -4.16
N SER A 53 -6.26 0.94 -4.99
CA SER A 53 -5.01 0.24 -4.72
C SER A 53 -4.30 0.81 -3.47
N SER A 54 -4.32 2.14 -3.29
CA SER A 54 -3.80 2.82 -2.09
C SER A 54 -4.57 2.47 -0.81
N VAL A 55 -5.90 2.35 -0.89
CA VAL A 55 -6.73 1.95 0.25
C VAL A 55 -6.40 0.51 0.66
N LEU A 56 -6.30 -0.42 -0.29
CA LEU A 56 -5.92 -1.80 -0.01
C LEU A 56 -4.53 -1.89 0.60
N TYR A 57 -3.57 -1.18 0.02
CA TYR A 57 -2.20 -1.13 0.54
C TYR A 57 -2.17 -0.59 1.97
N THR A 58 -2.92 0.48 2.24
CA THR A 58 -3.03 1.10 3.58
C THR A 58 -3.65 0.14 4.59
N ALA A 59 -4.70 -0.60 4.20
CA ALA A 59 -5.33 -1.58 5.07
C ALA A 59 -4.36 -2.70 5.48
N LEU A 60 -3.59 -3.25 4.54
CA LEU A 60 -2.60 -4.28 4.84
C LEU A 60 -1.41 -3.71 5.64
N SER A 61 -0.93 -2.53 5.26
CA SER A 61 0.24 -1.90 5.86
C SER A 61 -0.01 -1.37 7.28
N SER A 62 -1.27 -1.14 7.65
CA SER A 62 -1.68 -0.74 9.00
C SER A 62 -1.99 -1.90 9.95
N MET A 63 -2.09 -3.15 9.46
CA MET A 63 -2.33 -4.33 10.31
C MET A 63 -1.44 -4.42 11.55
N PRO A 64 -0.10 -4.26 11.47
CA PRO A 64 0.75 -4.42 12.64
C PRO A 64 0.54 -3.31 13.67
N LEU A 65 0.07 -2.13 13.27
CA LEU A 65 -0.25 -1.05 14.21
C LEU A 65 -1.42 -1.44 15.13
N MET A 66 -2.36 -2.25 14.65
CA MET A 66 -3.47 -2.78 15.44
C MET A 66 -3.01 -3.82 16.48
N PHE A 67 -2.07 -4.69 16.12
CA PHE A 67 -1.61 -5.76 17.01
C PHE A 67 -0.50 -5.31 17.98
N THR A 68 0.21 -4.21 17.69
CA THR A 68 1.35 -3.78 18.50
C THR A 68 0.94 -2.76 19.58
N LYS A 69 0.96 -3.19 20.85
CA LYS A 69 0.67 -2.32 22.01
C LYS A 69 1.89 -1.54 22.53
N ARG A 70 3.12 -1.90 22.14
CA ARG A 70 4.35 -1.23 22.60
C ARG A 70 4.61 0.05 21.82
N ARG A 71 4.73 1.18 22.53
CA ARG A 71 4.85 2.53 21.94
C ARG A 71 6.08 2.70 21.03
N ASP A 72 7.22 2.10 21.40
CA ASP A 72 8.46 2.20 20.62
C ASP A 72 8.41 1.42 19.31
N ILE A 73 7.80 0.23 19.33
CA ILE A 73 7.63 -0.60 18.13
C ILE A 73 6.60 0.04 17.20
N ARG A 74 5.54 0.64 17.76
CA ARG A 74 4.54 1.37 16.99
C ARG A 74 5.14 2.53 16.20
N LYS A 75 6.07 3.28 16.79
CA LYS A 75 6.80 4.35 16.06
C LYS A 75 7.60 3.77 14.89
N ALA A 76 8.39 2.73 15.11
CA ALA A 76 9.20 2.10 14.06
C ALA A 76 8.35 1.53 12.92
N VAL A 77 7.25 0.84 13.24
CA VAL A 77 6.29 0.32 12.26
C VAL A 77 5.62 1.46 11.50
N PHE A 78 5.25 2.54 12.18
CA PHE A 78 4.65 3.71 11.53
C PHE A 78 5.62 4.40 10.56
N THR A 79 6.90 4.51 10.91
CA THR A 79 7.91 5.09 10.00
C THR A 79 8.11 4.22 8.75
N LEU A 80 8.14 2.88 8.93
CA LEU A 80 8.23 1.94 7.80
C LEU A 80 6.96 1.96 6.93
N PHE A 81 5.78 2.07 7.56
CA PHE A 81 4.52 2.29 6.86
C PHE A 81 4.59 3.57 6.01
N LEU A 82 5.00 4.70 6.59
CA LEU A 82 5.04 5.97 5.88
C LEU A 82 6.00 5.92 4.68
N ALA A 83 7.20 5.35 4.87
CA ALA A 83 8.18 5.20 3.80
C ALA A 83 7.68 4.29 2.68
N SER A 84 7.07 3.16 3.03
CA SER A 84 6.53 2.20 2.05
C SER A 84 5.30 2.76 1.32
N PHE A 85 4.44 3.51 1.99
CA PHE A 85 3.29 4.21 1.39
C PHE A 85 3.72 5.30 0.42
N ILE A 86 4.73 6.11 0.75
CA ILE A 86 5.26 7.13 -0.16
C ILE A 86 5.83 6.47 -1.41
N LEU A 87 6.62 5.41 -1.24
CA LEU A 87 7.21 4.67 -2.35
C LEU A 87 6.13 4.01 -3.22
N TYR A 88 5.10 3.45 -2.59
CA TYR A 88 3.92 2.92 -3.26
C TYR A 88 3.22 3.99 -4.11
N LEU A 89 2.96 5.18 -3.56
CA LEU A 89 2.33 6.30 -4.27
C LEU A 89 3.14 6.75 -5.49
N ILE A 90 4.46 6.85 -5.34
CA ILE A 90 5.37 7.20 -6.43
C ILE A 90 5.27 6.17 -7.55
N ILE A 91 5.31 4.89 -7.20
CA ILE A 91 5.22 3.80 -8.18
C ILE A 91 3.86 3.81 -8.87
N VAL A 92 2.76 3.97 -8.12
CA VAL A 92 1.40 4.05 -8.66
C VAL A 92 1.27 5.18 -9.67
N LEU A 93 1.73 6.38 -9.33
CA LEU A 93 1.68 7.54 -10.23
C LEU A 93 2.50 7.31 -11.49
N PHE A 94 3.70 6.74 -11.34
CA PHE A 94 4.56 6.40 -12.48
C PHE A 94 3.94 5.32 -13.39
N PHE A 95 3.35 4.27 -12.80
CA PHE A 95 2.75 3.15 -13.52
C PHE A 95 1.47 3.56 -14.26
N LEU A 96 0.71 4.51 -13.70
CA LEU A 96 -0.52 5.04 -14.29
C LEU A 96 -0.28 6.15 -15.32
N GLY A 97 0.99 6.50 -15.60
CA GLY A 97 1.33 7.46 -16.63
C GLY A 97 1.05 8.93 -16.27
N PHE A 98 0.87 9.24 -14.99
CA PHE A 98 0.93 10.62 -14.52
C PHE A 98 2.38 11.09 -14.60
N LYS A 99 2.74 11.71 -15.74
CA LYS A 99 4.01 12.40 -15.95
C LYS A 99 3.91 13.85 -15.50
#